data_AF-A0A1X0I7G3-F1
#
_entry.id   AF-A0A1X0I7G3-F1
#
_cell.length_a   1.000
_cell.length_b   1.000
_cell.length_c   1.000
_cell.angle_alpha   90.00
_cell.angle_beta   90.00
_cell.angle_gamma   90.00
#
_symmetry.space_group_name_H-M   'P 1'
#
loop_
_entity.id
_entity.type
_entity.pdbx_description
1 polymer ?
#
loop_
_entity_poly.entity_id
_entity_poly.type
_entity_poly.pdbx_seq_one_letter_code
_entity_poly.pdbx_strand_id
1 'polypeptide(L)'
;MGLLEEPVSTSEFDSFRPPEPQRGKRRKGRRAGRRGLAEGARDGSREMPMVPEAEFGSYYGRPVVKPAPWGHEVAAYLFLGGVAGGSGLLAAGAQLTGRKTLRRNARLSALIAVMLGAVALVKDLGRPERFVNMLRTVKLTSPMSIGSWILSFFSAGIGIASVSEVDRMTGERIPLGPLRPVLRAVEGPAGLEAAAFGAPLAVYTAVLLSDTATPTWNAAYKDLPFVFVSSASLAASGLAMITTGVSEAGPARTLAVIGAVGDLISARVTEYRMDPVTREPLHRGRPGRLLAWSERLAAAGGLGALLGGRHRGVAALSGVTLLTASALLRFGFFEAGLESTRDPRYTIEPQKRRLAARRAAGGTGDSITTAG
;
A
#
# COMPACT_ATOMS: atom_id res chain seq x y z
N MET A 1 -51.16 14.61 32.60
CA MET A 1 -50.11 13.57 32.69
C MET A 1 -49.52 13.44 31.29
N GLY A 2 -48.43 14.15 31.00
CA GLY A 2 -47.82 14.20 29.68
C GLY A 2 -46.35 14.53 29.84
N LEU A 3 -45.52 13.48 29.81
CA LEU A 3 -44.07 13.56 29.83
C LEU A 3 -43.61 14.22 28.53
N LEU A 4 -42.94 15.36 28.64
CA LEU A 4 -42.24 15.99 27.52
C LEU A 4 -40.82 15.43 27.51
N GLU A 5 -40.49 14.66 26.48
CA GLU A 5 -39.14 14.16 26.21
C GLU A 5 -38.20 15.34 25.93
N GLU A 6 -37.10 15.41 26.69
CA GLU A 6 -35.98 16.31 26.43
C GLU A 6 -35.16 15.79 25.24
N PRO A 7 -34.61 16.66 24.36
CA PRO A 7 -33.65 16.23 23.35
C PRO A 7 -32.30 15.97 24.04
N VAL A 8 -32.16 14.77 24.59
CA VAL A 8 -30.91 14.28 25.18
C VAL A 8 -29.97 13.88 24.04
N SER A 9 -28.76 14.44 24.04
CA SER A 9 -27.64 13.93 23.22
C SER A 9 -27.46 12.44 23.54
N THR A 10 -27.59 11.56 22.55
CA THR A 10 -27.58 10.09 22.74
C THR A 10 -26.18 9.51 22.99
N SER A 11 -25.18 10.35 23.27
CA SER A 11 -23.80 9.93 23.51
C SER A 11 -23.44 9.98 24.99
N GLU A 12 -23.00 8.85 25.54
CA GLU A 12 -22.55 8.70 26.93
C GLU A 12 -21.39 9.66 27.30
N PHE A 13 -20.64 10.12 26.29
CA PHE A 13 -19.50 11.05 26.41
C PHE A 13 -19.92 12.52 26.56
N ASP A 14 -21.18 12.87 26.33
CA ASP A 14 -21.70 14.25 26.43
C ASP A 14 -22.26 14.57 27.83
N SER A 15 -22.07 13.66 28.80
CA SER A 15 -22.59 13.77 30.18
C SER A 15 -22.04 14.96 30.99
N PHE A 16 -20.92 15.56 30.56
CA PHE A 16 -20.33 16.74 31.17
C PHE A 16 -20.73 18.06 30.49
N ARG A 17 -21.56 17.99 29.44
CA ARG A 17 -22.01 19.18 28.73
C ARG A 17 -23.10 19.88 29.54
N PRO A 18 -22.96 21.18 29.87
CA PRO A 18 -24.03 21.89 30.55
C PRO A 18 -25.30 21.87 29.68
N PRO A 19 -26.49 21.71 30.28
CA PRO A 19 -27.74 21.65 29.53
C PRO A 19 -27.91 22.93 28.72
N GLU A 20 -28.29 22.80 27.44
CA GLU A 20 -28.63 23.96 26.63
C GLU A 20 -29.81 24.70 27.28
N PRO A 21 -29.73 26.03 27.46
CA PRO A 21 -30.83 26.79 28.02
C PRO A 21 -32.08 26.60 27.14
N GLN A 22 -33.19 26.17 27.74
CA GLN A 22 -34.46 25.96 27.04
C GLN A 22 -34.83 27.20 26.23
N ARG A 23 -34.77 27.10 24.90
CA ARG A 23 -35.36 28.11 24.01
C ARG A 23 -36.84 28.23 24.35
N GLY A 24 -37.20 29.38 24.93
CA GLY A 24 -38.55 29.67 25.41
C GLY A 24 -39.62 29.39 24.36
N LYS A 25 -40.71 28.75 24.79
CA LYS A 25 -41.87 28.39 23.98
C LYS A 25 -42.32 29.57 23.12
N ARG A 26 -42.21 29.40 21.80
CA ARG A 26 -42.76 30.29 20.77
C ARG A 26 -44.28 30.42 20.98
N ARG A 27 -44.71 31.54 21.54
CA ARG A 27 -46.12 31.81 21.85
C ARG A 27 -46.87 31.92 20.50
N LYS A 28 -47.71 30.93 20.20
CA LYS A 28 -48.56 30.90 19.00
C LYS A 28 -49.62 31.99 19.12
N GLY A 29 -49.29 33.21 18.69
CA GLY A 29 -50.20 34.34 18.62
C GLY A 29 -51.19 34.15 17.47
N ARG A 30 -52.43 33.85 17.82
CA ARG A 30 -53.58 33.81 16.93
C ARG A 30 -53.92 35.26 16.51
N ARG A 31 -53.88 35.60 15.22
CA ARG A 31 -54.66 36.75 14.73
C ARG A 31 -55.14 36.56 13.29
N ALA A 32 -56.44 36.78 13.16
CA ALA A 32 -57.24 36.69 11.95
C ALA A 32 -56.84 37.75 10.90
N GLY A 33 -57.29 37.51 9.68
CA GLY A 33 -56.76 38.12 8.47
C GLY A 33 -56.98 39.62 8.29
N ARG A 34 -56.16 40.19 7.39
CA ARG A 34 -56.59 41.17 6.39
C ARG A 34 -55.53 41.26 5.29
N ARG A 35 -56.00 41.25 4.04
CA ARG A 35 -55.26 41.64 2.84
C ARG A 35 -54.76 43.09 2.97
N GLY A 36 -53.61 43.39 2.38
CA GLY A 36 -53.23 44.74 1.96
C GLY A 36 -51.80 45.14 2.34
N LEU A 37 -50.96 45.26 1.31
CA LEU A 37 -49.92 46.28 1.08
C LEU A 37 -49.17 46.85 2.32
N ALA A 38 -47.86 46.61 2.38
CA ALA A 38 -46.85 47.67 2.47
C ALA A 38 -45.43 47.08 2.64
N GLU A 39 -44.51 47.59 1.84
CA GLU A 39 -43.07 47.53 2.05
C GLU A 39 -42.68 48.00 3.46
N GLY A 40 -41.58 47.45 3.99
CA GLY A 40 -40.85 48.11 5.07
C GLY A 40 -41.22 47.71 6.50
N ALA A 41 -41.06 46.44 6.85
CA ALA A 41 -40.90 46.05 8.26
C ALA A 41 -39.99 44.82 8.35
N ARG A 42 -38.67 45.06 8.27
CA ARG A 42 -37.66 44.07 8.63
C ARG A 42 -37.79 43.81 10.13
N ASP A 43 -38.24 42.60 10.44
CA ASP A 43 -38.29 42.03 11.79
C ASP A 43 -36.89 42.02 12.42
N GLY A 44 -36.55 43.08 13.14
CA GLY A 44 -35.27 43.28 13.85
C GLY A 44 -35.12 42.44 15.12
N SER A 45 -35.89 41.35 15.26
CA SER A 45 -35.84 40.44 16.41
C SER A 45 -35.03 39.16 16.15
N ARG A 46 -34.44 39.02 14.96
CA ARG A 46 -33.42 38.00 14.71
C ARG A 46 -32.06 38.63 14.91
N GLU A 47 -31.35 38.19 15.94
CA GLU A 47 -29.91 38.42 16.06
C GLU A 47 -29.27 38.00 14.73
N MET A 48 -28.83 38.99 13.94
CA MET A 48 -28.01 38.71 12.77
C MET A 48 -26.69 38.18 13.31
N PRO A 49 -26.25 36.97 12.94
CA PRO A 49 -24.93 36.49 13.31
C PRO A 49 -23.90 37.50 12.78
N MET A 50 -23.30 38.26 13.68
CA MET A 50 -22.29 39.28 13.38
C MET A 50 -20.95 38.67 12.94
N VAL A 51 -20.86 37.34 13.00
CA VAL A 51 -19.74 36.53 12.55
C VAL A 51 -20.32 35.57 11.51
N PRO A 52 -19.70 35.44 10.31
CA PRO A 52 -20.04 34.37 9.37
C PRO A 52 -20.06 33.02 10.11
N GLU A 53 -20.96 32.10 9.73
CA GLU A 53 -20.89 30.74 10.26
C GLU A 53 -19.44 30.24 10.12
N ALA A 54 -18.86 29.75 11.22
CA ALA A 54 -17.49 29.30 11.22
C ALA A 54 -17.36 28.12 10.24
N GLU A 55 -16.82 28.39 9.05
CA GLU A 55 -16.45 27.35 8.10
C GLU A 55 -15.23 26.63 8.66
N PHE A 56 -15.46 25.57 9.45
CA PHE A 56 -14.41 24.66 9.89
C PHE A 56 -13.93 23.83 8.69
N GLY A 57 -13.24 24.47 7.74
CA GLY A 57 -12.75 23.89 6.49
C GLY A 57 -11.55 22.98 6.69
N SER A 58 -10.62 23.37 7.58
CA SER A 58 -9.43 22.60 7.92
C SER A 58 -8.94 22.85 9.34
N TYR A 59 -8.01 22.02 9.83
CA TYR A 59 -7.32 22.23 11.11
C TYR A 59 -6.31 23.40 11.01
N TYR A 60 -6.82 24.62 10.84
CA TYR A 60 -6.03 25.85 10.64
C TYR A 60 -5.00 25.75 9.50
N GLY A 61 -5.31 25.00 8.44
CA GLY A 61 -4.38 24.73 7.33
C GLY A 61 -3.18 23.84 7.71
N ARG A 62 -3.13 23.30 8.93
CA ARG A 62 -2.04 22.43 9.40
C ARG A 62 -2.34 20.95 9.15
N PRO A 63 -1.32 20.12 8.88
CA PRO A 63 -1.48 18.67 8.81
C PRO A 63 -2.22 18.09 10.01
N VAL A 64 -3.26 17.30 9.74
CA VAL A 64 -3.98 16.54 10.79
C VAL A 64 -3.21 15.27 11.16
N VAL A 65 -2.58 14.64 10.17
CA VAL A 65 -1.77 13.43 10.33
C VAL A 65 -0.30 13.81 10.23
N LYS A 66 0.52 13.33 11.17
CA LYS A 66 1.97 13.53 11.11
C LYS A 66 2.55 12.75 9.92
N PRO A 67 3.35 13.39 9.04
CA PRO A 67 4.05 12.68 7.98
C PRO A 67 4.90 11.53 8.54
N ALA A 68 4.89 10.38 7.86
CA ALA A 68 5.76 9.27 8.23
C ALA A 68 7.24 9.69 8.10
N PRO A 69 8.11 9.35 9.06
CA PRO A 69 9.52 9.76 9.04
C PRO A 69 10.37 8.94 8.05
N TRP A 70 9.75 8.20 7.14
CA TRP A 70 10.42 7.23 6.27
C TRP A 70 11.14 7.89 5.10
N GLY A 71 12.40 7.47 4.89
CA GLY A 71 13.22 7.88 3.76
C GLY A 71 13.00 7.04 2.50
N HIS A 72 13.80 7.32 1.47
CA HIS A 72 13.80 6.56 0.21
C HIS A 72 14.27 5.11 0.41
N GLU A 73 14.97 4.82 1.51
CA GLU A 73 15.36 3.49 1.97
C GLU A 73 14.15 2.57 2.12
N VAL A 74 13.04 3.07 2.65
CA VAL A 74 11.81 2.28 2.80
C VAL A 74 11.21 1.98 1.43
N ALA A 75 11.15 2.95 0.51
CA ALA A 75 10.69 2.70 -0.85
C ALA A 75 11.57 1.66 -1.58
N ALA A 76 12.88 1.72 -1.41
CA ALA A 76 13.81 0.72 -1.92
C ALA A 76 13.53 -0.67 -1.32
N TYR A 77 13.29 -0.73 -0.01
CA TYR A 77 12.89 -1.96 0.67
C TYR A 77 11.58 -2.55 0.11
N LEU A 78 10.55 -1.72 -0.12
CA LEU A 78 9.30 -2.17 -0.72
C LEU A 78 9.56 -2.82 -2.09
N PHE A 79 10.36 -2.19 -2.93
CA PHE A 79 10.73 -2.72 -4.24
C PHE A 79 11.53 -4.03 -4.13
N LEU A 80 12.58 -4.04 -3.30
CA LEU A 80 13.45 -5.21 -3.11
C LEU A 80 12.71 -6.39 -2.51
N GLY A 81 11.75 -6.17 -1.61
CA GLY A 81 10.85 -7.22 -1.09
C GLY A 81 10.01 -7.86 -2.20
N GLY A 82 9.55 -7.07 -3.18
CA GLY A 82 8.86 -7.57 -4.37
C GLY A 82 9.78 -8.40 -5.27
N VAL A 83 10.99 -7.91 -5.55
CA VAL A 83 12.03 -8.66 -6.31
C VAL A 83 12.33 -9.99 -5.62
N ALA A 84 12.54 -9.96 -4.30
CA ALA A 84 12.84 -11.13 -3.49
C ALA A 84 11.72 -12.17 -3.55
N GLY A 85 10.50 -11.79 -3.15
CA GLY A 85 9.36 -12.69 -3.05
C GLY A 85 8.98 -13.31 -4.39
N GLY A 86 8.91 -12.48 -5.45
CA GLY A 86 8.60 -12.96 -6.80
C GLY A 86 9.70 -13.86 -7.38
N SER A 87 10.98 -13.56 -7.10
CA SER A 87 12.09 -14.42 -7.55
C SER A 87 12.12 -15.75 -6.80
N GLY A 88 11.74 -15.78 -5.52
CA GLY A 88 11.56 -17.02 -4.75
C GLY A 88 10.50 -17.94 -5.36
N LEU A 89 9.36 -17.39 -5.77
CA LEU A 89 8.30 -18.13 -6.46
C LEU A 89 8.76 -18.66 -7.84
N LEU A 90 9.43 -17.83 -8.64
CA LEU A 90 10.02 -18.26 -9.92
C LEU A 90 11.07 -19.36 -9.72
N ALA A 91 11.88 -19.27 -8.66
CA ALA A 91 12.87 -20.28 -8.32
C ALA A 91 12.22 -21.64 -8.01
N ALA A 92 11.15 -21.66 -7.21
CA ALA A 92 10.41 -22.90 -6.94
C ALA A 92 9.76 -23.48 -8.21
N GLY A 93 9.11 -22.64 -9.02
CA GLY A 93 8.56 -23.08 -10.30
C GLY A 93 9.63 -23.65 -11.23
N ALA A 94 10.82 -23.03 -11.28
CA ALA A 94 11.95 -23.52 -12.04
C ALA A 94 12.52 -24.85 -11.49
N GLN A 95 12.55 -25.02 -10.17
CA GLN A 95 12.94 -26.26 -9.51
C GLN A 95 12.00 -27.41 -9.87
N LEU A 96 10.68 -27.19 -9.77
CA LEU A 96 9.66 -28.20 -10.06
C LEU A 96 9.62 -28.58 -11.55
N THR A 97 10.11 -27.71 -12.42
CA THR A 97 10.11 -27.92 -13.87
C THR A 97 11.48 -28.23 -14.48
N GLY A 98 12.50 -28.46 -13.65
CA GLY A 98 13.84 -28.84 -14.11
C GLY A 98 14.64 -27.74 -14.81
N ARG A 99 14.27 -26.47 -14.65
CA ARG A 99 14.95 -25.31 -15.28
C ARG A 99 16.10 -24.81 -14.42
N LYS A 100 17.26 -25.46 -14.56
CA LYS A 100 18.43 -25.27 -13.67
C LYS A 100 18.96 -23.84 -13.67
N THR A 101 19.07 -23.21 -14.85
CA THR A 101 19.60 -21.85 -14.99
C THR A 101 18.64 -20.83 -14.39
N LEU A 102 17.34 -20.95 -14.69
CA LEU A 102 16.31 -20.08 -14.11
C LEU A 102 16.25 -20.22 -12.59
N ARG A 103 16.26 -21.47 -12.08
CA ARG A 103 16.26 -21.74 -10.64
C ARG A 103 17.44 -21.07 -9.94
N ARG A 104 18.66 -21.30 -10.44
CA ARG A 104 19.88 -20.72 -9.88
C ARG A 104 19.81 -19.20 -9.84
N ASN A 105 19.51 -18.59 -10.98
CA ASN A 105 19.49 -17.14 -11.10
C ASN A 105 18.40 -16.53 -10.23
N ALA A 106 17.20 -17.12 -10.18
CA ALA A 106 16.10 -16.61 -9.36
C ALA A 106 16.38 -16.74 -7.86
N ARG A 107 17.02 -17.84 -7.41
CA ARG A 107 17.47 -17.99 -6.01
C ARG A 107 18.48 -16.91 -5.62
N LEU A 108 19.51 -16.70 -6.45
CA LEU A 108 20.53 -15.69 -6.20
C LEU A 108 19.96 -14.26 -6.24
N SER A 109 19.08 -13.97 -7.20
CA SER A 109 18.36 -12.69 -7.26
C SER A 109 17.53 -12.45 -6.01
N ALA A 110 16.82 -13.47 -5.53
CA ALA A 110 16.03 -13.37 -4.32
C ALA A 110 16.88 -13.11 -3.07
N LEU A 111 17.99 -13.84 -2.92
CA LEU A 111 18.95 -13.65 -1.84
C LEU A 111 19.54 -12.23 -1.86
N ILE A 112 20.05 -11.79 -3.01
CA ILE A 112 20.64 -10.44 -3.17
C ILE A 112 19.61 -9.37 -2.83
N ALA A 113 18.37 -9.51 -3.33
CA ALA A 113 17.31 -8.54 -3.05
C ALA A 113 16.95 -8.47 -1.55
N VAL A 114 16.85 -9.60 -0.86
CA VAL A 114 16.63 -9.64 0.60
C VAL A 114 17.79 -9.00 1.35
N MET A 115 19.04 -9.31 0.99
CA MET A 115 20.22 -8.74 1.65
C MET A 115 20.28 -7.23 1.49
N LEU A 116 20.04 -6.71 0.27
CA LEU A 116 19.96 -5.27 0.03
C LEU A 116 18.77 -4.63 0.76
N GLY A 117 17.64 -5.33 0.83
CA GLY A 117 16.47 -4.88 1.58
C GLY A 117 16.73 -4.80 3.09
N ALA A 118 17.43 -5.78 3.65
CA ALA A 118 17.87 -5.78 5.04
C ALA A 118 18.83 -4.62 5.33
N VAL A 119 19.79 -4.33 4.44
CA VAL A 119 20.67 -3.16 4.57
C VAL A 119 19.87 -1.85 4.56
N ALA A 120 18.89 -1.72 3.65
CA ALA A 120 18.01 -0.55 3.61
C ALA A 120 17.22 -0.38 4.93
N LEU A 121 16.69 -1.48 5.49
CA LEU A 121 16.01 -1.47 6.79
C LEU A 121 16.95 -1.08 7.93
N VAL A 122 18.17 -1.64 7.99
CA VAL A 122 19.13 -1.31 9.06
C VAL A 122 19.51 0.17 9.02
N LYS A 123 19.69 0.73 7.81
CA LYS A 123 19.96 2.16 7.62
C LYS A 123 18.80 3.03 8.11
N ASP A 124 17.56 2.62 7.86
CA ASP A 124 16.35 3.33 8.33
C ASP A 124 16.17 3.21 9.86
N LEU A 125 16.38 2.02 10.44
CA LEU A 125 16.20 1.76 11.87
C LEU A 125 17.32 2.34 12.75
N GLY A 126 18.52 2.51 12.21
CA GLY A 126 19.71 3.03 12.90
C GLY A 126 20.29 2.14 14.02
N ARG A 127 19.58 1.07 14.44
CA ARG A 127 20.03 0.10 15.47
C ARG A 127 19.60 -1.33 15.11
N PRO A 128 20.50 -2.15 14.52
CA PRO A 128 20.17 -3.49 14.03
C PRO A 128 19.76 -4.46 15.15
N GLU A 129 20.23 -4.27 16.39
CA GLU A 129 19.92 -5.16 17.53
C GLU A 129 18.42 -5.17 17.86
N ARG A 130 17.69 -4.11 17.48
CA ARG A 130 16.24 -4.02 17.70
C ARG A 130 15.44 -4.99 16.84
N PHE A 131 15.99 -5.48 15.73
CA PHE A 131 15.33 -6.48 14.90
C PHE A 131 15.06 -7.77 15.70
N VAL A 132 16.02 -8.22 16.51
CA VAL A 132 15.86 -9.41 17.35
C VAL A 132 14.75 -9.22 18.39
N ASN A 133 14.52 -7.98 18.85
CA ASN A 133 13.42 -7.67 19.75
C ASN A 133 12.05 -7.82 19.06
N MET A 134 11.95 -7.55 17.74
CA MET A 134 10.72 -7.77 16.98
C MET A 134 10.37 -9.25 16.83
N LEU A 135 11.35 -10.14 16.87
CA LEU A 135 11.15 -11.60 16.81
C LEU A 135 10.74 -12.23 18.16
N ARG A 136 10.59 -11.45 19.23
CA ARG A 136 10.15 -11.97 20.54
C ARG A 136 8.64 -12.12 20.69
N THR A 137 7.85 -11.50 19.81
CA THR A 137 6.39 -11.49 19.94
C THR A 137 5.75 -11.70 18.57
N VAL A 138 4.70 -12.53 18.54
CA VAL A 138 3.82 -12.68 17.38
C VAL A 138 2.54 -11.90 17.65
N LYS A 139 2.37 -10.74 16.99
CA LYS A 139 1.15 -9.94 17.03
C LYS A 139 0.43 -10.04 15.70
N LEU A 140 -0.58 -10.91 15.62
CA LEU A 140 -1.36 -11.17 14.40
C LEU A 140 -2.07 -9.92 13.86
N THR A 141 -2.39 -8.95 14.73
CA THR A 141 -3.00 -7.67 14.35
C THR A 141 -2.01 -6.63 13.85
N SER A 142 -0.71 -6.93 13.83
CA SER A 142 0.33 -5.98 13.41
C SER A 142 1.06 -6.50 12.15
N PRO A 143 0.86 -5.84 10.99
CA PRO A 143 1.59 -6.20 9.76
C PRO A 143 3.10 -6.18 9.93
N MET A 144 3.64 -5.30 10.80
CA MET A 144 5.08 -5.21 11.08
C MET A 144 5.61 -6.45 11.82
N SER A 145 4.86 -6.97 12.81
CA SER A 145 5.25 -8.18 13.54
C SER A 145 5.25 -9.40 12.61
N ILE A 146 4.18 -9.59 11.85
CA ILE A 146 4.06 -10.70 10.90
C ILE A 146 5.08 -10.58 9.76
N GLY A 147 5.33 -9.37 9.28
CA GLY A 147 6.35 -9.08 8.28
C GLY A 147 7.76 -9.53 8.70
N SER A 148 8.10 -9.38 9.98
CA SER A 148 9.41 -9.80 10.52
C SER A 148 9.59 -11.31 10.47
N TRP A 149 8.54 -12.07 10.79
CA TRP A 149 8.53 -13.52 10.69
C TRP A 149 8.56 -13.99 9.24
N ILE A 150 7.74 -13.40 8.37
CA ILE A 150 7.77 -13.68 6.92
C ILE A 150 9.18 -13.48 6.36
N LEU A 151 9.80 -12.32 6.66
CA LEU A 151 11.15 -12.02 6.22
C LEU A 151 12.15 -13.05 6.75
N SER A 152 12.03 -13.47 8.01
CA SER A 152 12.97 -14.40 8.63
C SER A 152 12.89 -15.80 8.02
N PHE A 153 11.69 -16.36 7.88
CA PHE A 153 11.50 -17.69 7.26
C PHE A 153 11.87 -17.68 5.77
N PHE A 154 11.46 -16.63 5.04
CA PHE A 154 11.89 -16.46 3.66
C PHE A 154 13.43 -16.43 3.54
N SER A 155 14.09 -15.61 4.39
CA SER A 155 15.54 -15.43 4.37
C SER A 155 16.29 -16.73 4.70
N ALA A 156 15.79 -17.51 5.66
CA ALA A 156 16.36 -18.81 6.02
C ALA A 156 16.30 -19.79 4.84
N GLY A 157 15.10 -20.00 4.28
CA GLY A 157 14.91 -20.91 3.15
C GLY A 157 15.71 -20.50 1.90
N ILE A 158 15.65 -19.21 1.53
CA ILE A 158 16.35 -18.72 0.33
C ILE A 158 17.87 -18.71 0.52
N GLY A 159 18.34 -18.46 1.75
CA GLY A 159 19.75 -18.53 2.12
C GLY A 159 20.31 -19.93 1.91
N ILE A 160 19.68 -20.95 2.51
CA ILE A 160 20.07 -22.35 2.36
C ILE A 160 20.06 -22.76 0.88
N ALA A 161 18.97 -22.46 0.17
CA ALA A 161 18.82 -22.80 -1.24
C ALA A 161 19.88 -22.13 -2.13
N SER A 162 20.30 -20.90 -1.81
CA SER A 162 21.29 -20.14 -2.55
C SER A 162 22.72 -20.56 -2.23
N VAL A 163 23.04 -20.91 -0.99
CA VAL A 163 24.37 -21.45 -0.62
C VAL A 163 24.67 -22.71 -1.43
N SER A 164 23.68 -23.57 -1.62
CA SER A 164 23.80 -24.76 -2.49
C SER A 164 24.09 -24.41 -3.96
N GLU A 165 23.53 -23.31 -4.47
CA GLU A 165 23.82 -22.81 -5.82
C GLU A 165 25.23 -22.23 -5.94
N VAL A 166 25.67 -21.45 -4.95
CA VAL A 166 27.03 -20.89 -4.90
C VAL A 166 28.08 -22.00 -4.81
N ASP A 167 27.83 -23.02 -4.00
CA ASP A 167 28.69 -24.20 -3.91
C ASP A 167 28.80 -24.94 -5.26
N ARG A 168 27.70 -25.09 -6.01
CA ARG A 168 27.77 -25.63 -7.40
C ARG A 168 28.56 -24.72 -8.33
N MET A 169 28.36 -23.41 -8.26
CA MET A 169 29.04 -22.44 -9.13
C MET A 169 30.55 -22.38 -8.90
N THR A 170 31.00 -22.62 -7.67
CA THR A 170 32.43 -22.64 -7.32
C THR A 170 33.10 -23.99 -7.61
N GLY A 171 32.37 -24.94 -8.21
CA GLY A 171 32.89 -26.28 -8.48
C GLY A 171 33.17 -27.06 -7.20
N GLU A 172 32.33 -26.88 -6.17
CA GLU A 172 32.39 -27.64 -4.91
C GLU A 172 33.66 -27.40 -4.08
N ARG A 173 34.32 -26.26 -4.29
CA ARG A 173 35.55 -25.86 -3.58
C ARG A 173 35.31 -25.32 -2.17
N ILE A 174 34.06 -25.05 -1.79
CA ILE A 174 33.73 -24.56 -0.45
C ILE A 174 33.95 -25.73 0.53
N PRO A 175 34.69 -25.51 1.64
CA PRO A 175 35.03 -26.56 2.61
C PRO A 175 33.84 -26.91 3.52
N LEU A 176 32.74 -27.40 2.92
CA LEU A 176 31.52 -27.81 3.62
C LEU A 176 31.64 -29.19 4.29
N GLY A 177 32.64 -30.00 3.89
CA GLY A 177 32.90 -31.33 4.46
C GLY A 177 31.63 -32.20 4.57
N PRO A 178 31.32 -32.76 5.76
CA PRO A 178 30.16 -33.64 5.95
C PRO A 178 28.80 -32.93 5.85
N LEU A 179 28.77 -31.59 5.79
CA LEU A 179 27.53 -30.82 5.66
C LEU A 179 27.05 -30.75 4.20
N ARG A 180 27.90 -31.09 3.23
CA ARG A 180 27.55 -31.04 1.79
C ARG A 180 26.36 -31.95 1.44
N PRO A 181 26.31 -33.24 1.84
CA PRO A 181 25.14 -34.08 1.60
C PRO A 181 23.88 -33.55 2.28
N VAL A 182 24.00 -33.01 3.51
CA VAL A 182 22.88 -32.42 4.24
C VAL A 182 22.34 -31.22 3.48
N LEU A 183 23.20 -30.29 3.05
CA LEU A 183 22.83 -29.13 2.23
C LEU A 183 22.09 -29.54 0.96
N ARG A 184 22.56 -30.60 0.28
CA ARG A 184 21.91 -31.15 -0.93
C ARG A 184 20.54 -31.76 -0.63
N ALA A 185 20.35 -32.37 0.53
CA ALA A 185 19.06 -32.91 0.94
C ALA A 185 18.05 -31.79 1.29
N VAL A 186 18.51 -30.72 1.96
CA VAL A 186 17.63 -29.64 2.42
C VAL A 186 17.39 -28.53 1.41
N GLU A 187 18.24 -28.38 0.37
CA GLU A 187 18.11 -27.27 -0.59
C GLU A 187 16.78 -27.25 -1.37
N GLY A 188 16.19 -28.42 -1.57
CA GLY A 188 14.94 -28.58 -2.29
C GLY A 188 13.77 -28.08 -1.44
N PRO A 189 13.57 -28.67 -0.24
CA PRO A 189 12.59 -28.21 0.74
C PRO A 189 12.76 -26.73 1.12
N ALA A 190 13.98 -26.26 1.38
CA ALA A 190 14.26 -24.87 1.73
C ALA A 190 13.86 -23.89 0.61
N GLY A 191 14.04 -24.28 -0.66
CA GLY A 191 13.57 -23.49 -1.79
C GLY A 191 12.04 -23.40 -1.88
N LEU A 192 11.33 -24.46 -1.49
CA LEU A 192 9.86 -24.48 -1.44
C LEU A 192 9.31 -23.71 -0.25
N GLU A 193 9.97 -23.79 0.91
CA GLU A 193 9.70 -22.94 2.07
C GLU A 193 9.81 -21.47 1.69
N ALA A 194 10.91 -21.06 1.07
CA ALA A 194 11.10 -19.69 0.60
C ALA A 194 9.98 -19.26 -0.36
N ALA A 195 9.50 -20.15 -1.24
CA ALA A 195 8.38 -19.85 -2.12
C ALA A 195 7.04 -19.70 -1.37
N ALA A 196 6.79 -20.51 -0.33
CA ALA A 196 5.61 -20.39 0.51
C ALA A 196 5.55 -19.02 1.22
N PHE A 197 6.70 -18.48 1.64
CA PHE A 197 6.80 -17.13 2.19
C PHE A 197 7.02 -16.03 1.14
N GLY A 198 7.26 -16.38 -0.13
CA GLY A 198 7.58 -15.44 -1.20
C GLY A 198 6.41 -14.54 -1.59
N ALA A 199 5.22 -15.11 -1.77
CA ALA A 199 4.00 -14.32 -2.00
C ALA A 199 3.68 -13.40 -0.81
N PRO A 200 3.64 -13.90 0.45
CA PRO A 200 3.53 -13.03 1.62
C PRO A 200 4.57 -11.91 1.65
N LEU A 201 5.85 -12.20 1.39
CA LEU A 201 6.94 -11.20 1.40
C LEU A 201 6.70 -10.08 0.37
N ALA A 202 6.24 -10.44 -0.83
CA ALA A 202 5.98 -9.48 -1.90
C ALA A 202 4.82 -8.50 -1.60
N VAL A 203 3.89 -8.92 -0.73
CA VAL A 203 2.57 -8.28 -0.54
C VAL A 203 2.39 -7.66 0.84
N TYR A 204 2.93 -8.23 1.92
CA TYR A 204 2.64 -7.76 3.27
C TYR A 204 3.04 -6.29 3.49
N THR A 205 4.03 -5.81 2.73
CA THR A 205 4.46 -4.42 2.77
C THR A 205 3.41 -3.46 2.21
N ALA A 206 2.54 -3.91 1.29
CA ALA A 206 1.35 -3.16 0.88
C ALA A 206 0.37 -2.98 2.04
N VAL A 207 0.12 -4.08 2.77
CA VAL A 207 -0.78 -4.09 3.94
C VAL A 207 -0.22 -3.17 5.04
N LEU A 208 1.09 -3.25 5.31
CA LEU A 208 1.76 -2.36 6.24
C LEU A 208 1.60 -0.89 5.86
N LEU A 209 1.70 -0.57 4.57
CA LEU A 209 1.58 0.80 4.07
C LEU A 209 0.14 1.32 4.20
N SER A 210 -0.85 0.49 3.87
CA SER A 210 -2.26 0.87 3.86
C SER A 210 -2.95 0.81 5.22
N ASP A 211 -2.40 0.05 6.17
CA ASP A 211 -2.84 0.00 7.58
C ASP A 211 -2.36 1.20 8.41
N THR A 212 -2.12 2.35 7.75
CA THR A 212 -1.70 3.61 8.38
C THR A 212 -2.80 4.66 8.29
N ALA A 213 -2.66 5.74 9.06
CA ALA A 213 -3.56 6.90 8.95
C ALA A 213 -3.23 7.81 7.74
N THR A 214 -2.21 7.48 6.93
CA THR A 214 -1.80 8.28 5.77
C THR A 214 -2.91 8.25 4.70
N PRO A 215 -3.48 9.40 4.30
CA PRO A 215 -4.71 9.44 3.52
C PRO A 215 -4.70 8.64 2.22
N THR A 216 -3.69 8.84 1.36
CA THR A 216 -3.62 8.16 0.06
C THR A 216 -3.30 6.67 0.19
N TRP A 217 -2.44 6.28 1.13
CA TRP A 217 -2.15 4.86 1.37
C TRP A 217 -3.34 4.10 1.92
N ASN A 218 -4.03 4.67 2.92
CA ASN A 218 -5.21 4.06 3.51
C ASN A 218 -6.38 4.00 2.52
N ALA A 219 -6.56 5.03 1.68
CA ALA A 219 -7.60 5.00 0.66
C ALA A 219 -7.44 3.83 -0.33
N ALA A 220 -6.22 3.33 -0.52
CA ALA A 220 -5.93 2.19 -1.39
C ALA A 220 -5.97 0.83 -0.66
N TYR A 221 -6.39 0.74 0.61
CA TYR A 221 -6.16 -0.46 1.43
C TYR A 221 -6.73 -1.77 0.89
N LYS A 222 -7.85 -1.71 0.15
CA LYS A 222 -8.47 -2.89 -0.45
C LYS A 222 -7.70 -3.43 -1.65
N ASP A 223 -7.04 -2.53 -2.38
CA ASP A 223 -6.56 -2.82 -3.73
C ASP A 223 -5.02 -2.79 -3.86
N LEU A 224 -4.33 -2.07 -2.97
CA LEU A 224 -2.87 -1.93 -2.96
C LEU A 224 -2.12 -3.28 -2.91
N PRO A 225 -2.58 -4.32 -2.17
CA PRO A 225 -1.98 -5.64 -2.25
C PRO A 225 -1.90 -6.22 -3.67
N PHE A 226 -2.95 -6.04 -4.49
CA PHE A 226 -2.96 -6.54 -5.88
C PHE A 226 -2.00 -5.77 -6.79
N VAL A 227 -1.91 -4.45 -6.58
CA VAL A 227 -0.89 -3.61 -7.24
C VAL A 227 0.50 -4.11 -6.87
N PHE A 228 0.75 -4.47 -5.62
CA PHE A 228 2.07 -4.95 -5.19
C PHE A 228 2.39 -6.36 -5.73
N VAL A 229 1.40 -7.26 -5.84
CA VAL A 229 1.58 -8.58 -6.48
C VAL A 229 1.99 -8.43 -7.94
N SER A 230 1.29 -7.59 -8.69
CA SER A 230 1.56 -7.37 -10.11
C SER A 230 2.93 -6.70 -10.31
N SER A 231 3.23 -5.65 -9.55
CA SER A 231 4.56 -5.01 -9.52
C SER A 231 5.69 -5.98 -9.13
N ALA A 232 5.48 -6.87 -8.16
CA ALA A 232 6.46 -7.89 -7.80
C ALA A 232 6.67 -8.91 -8.94
N SER A 233 5.60 -9.29 -9.62
CA SER A 233 5.64 -10.16 -10.80
C SER A 233 6.45 -9.51 -11.92
N LEU A 234 6.26 -8.22 -12.18
CA LEU A 234 7.05 -7.44 -13.15
C LEU A 234 8.54 -7.43 -12.80
N ALA A 235 8.87 -7.13 -11.54
CA ALA A 235 10.27 -7.04 -11.10
C ALA A 235 10.99 -8.39 -11.19
N ALA A 236 10.37 -9.46 -10.68
CA ALA A 236 10.96 -10.78 -10.66
C ALA A 236 11.08 -11.38 -12.06
N SER A 237 10.03 -11.27 -12.88
CA SER A 237 10.07 -11.72 -14.27
C SER A 237 11.06 -10.91 -15.11
N GLY A 238 11.11 -9.60 -14.93
CA GLY A 238 12.05 -8.72 -15.61
C GLY A 238 13.49 -9.08 -15.29
N LEU A 239 13.82 -9.26 -14.01
CA LEU A 239 15.14 -9.70 -13.59
C LEU A 239 15.50 -11.08 -14.14
N ALA A 240 14.56 -12.04 -14.08
CA ALA A 240 14.76 -13.37 -14.63
C ALA A 240 15.00 -13.36 -16.16
N MET A 241 14.32 -12.49 -16.90
CA MET A 241 14.57 -12.30 -18.34
C MET A 241 15.92 -11.63 -18.61
N ILE A 242 16.43 -10.78 -17.72
CA ILE A 242 17.78 -10.23 -17.82
C ILE A 242 18.82 -11.32 -17.55
N THR A 243 18.65 -12.14 -16.53
CA THR A 243 19.72 -13.05 -16.07
C THR A 243 19.70 -14.42 -16.75
N THR A 244 18.57 -14.84 -17.33
CA THR A 244 18.37 -16.21 -17.82
C THR A 244 18.25 -16.27 -19.35
N GLY A 245 18.83 -17.32 -19.94
CA GLY A 245 18.72 -17.57 -21.38
C GLY A 245 17.26 -17.80 -21.82
N VAL A 246 16.95 -17.42 -23.06
CA VAL A 246 15.59 -17.47 -23.63
C VAL A 246 15.00 -18.87 -23.72
N SER A 247 15.84 -19.92 -23.67
CA SER A 247 15.46 -21.33 -23.62
C SER A 247 14.77 -21.71 -22.31
N GLU A 248 15.20 -21.14 -21.19
CA GLU A 248 14.63 -21.40 -19.87
C GLU A 248 13.70 -20.28 -19.38
N ALA A 249 13.80 -19.06 -19.92
CA ALA A 249 13.04 -17.89 -19.48
C ALA A 249 11.53 -17.89 -19.85
N GLY A 250 11.01 -18.98 -20.44
CA GLY A 250 9.60 -19.10 -20.83
C GLY A 250 8.60 -18.73 -19.72
N PRO A 251 8.69 -19.34 -18.52
CA PRO A 251 7.81 -18.99 -17.40
C PRO A 251 7.92 -17.53 -16.96
N ALA A 252 9.14 -16.97 -16.96
CA ALA A 252 9.34 -15.56 -16.63
C ALA A 252 8.64 -14.63 -17.64
N ARG A 253 8.70 -14.93 -18.94
CA ARG A 253 7.99 -14.14 -19.96
C ARG A 253 6.48 -14.19 -19.78
N THR A 254 5.91 -15.37 -19.52
CA THR A 254 4.47 -15.50 -19.27
C THR A 254 4.06 -14.69 -18.04
N LEU A 255 4.84 -14.79 -16.95
CA LEU A 255 4.61 -14.01 -15.74
C LEU A 255 4.76 -12.50 -15.98
N ALA A 256 5.70 -12.08 -16.84
CA ALA A 256 5.88 -10.69 -17.23
C ALA A 256 4.63 -10.11 -17.91
N VAL A 257 4.04 -10.85 -18.86
CA VAL A 257 2.84 -10.41 -19.58
C VAL A 257 1.64 -10.36 -18.65
N ILE A 258 1.41 -11.41 -17.86
CA ILE A 258 0.32 -11.45 -16.86
C ILE A 258 0.50 -10.33 -15.83
N GLY A 259 1.73 -10.15 -15.34
CA GLY A 259 2.09 -9.10 -14.40
C GLY A 259 1.81 -7.71 -14.97
N ALA A 260 2.15 -7.45 -16.24
CA ALA A 260 1.92 -6.15 -16.88
C ALA A 260 0.42 -5.86 -17.03
N VAL A 261 -0.36 -6.84 -17.48
CA VAL A 261 -1.83 -6.70 -17.54
C VAL A 261 -2.40 -6.47 -16.14
N GLY A 262 -1.95 -7.24 -15.16
CA GLY A 262 -2.38 -7.12 -13.77
C GLY A 262 -2.04 -5.76 -13.15
N ASP A 263 -0.86 -5.21 -13.47
CA ASP A 263 -0.37 -3.91 -12.98
C ASP A 263 -1.25 -2.78 -13.52
N LEU A 264 -1.48 -2.76 -14.84
CA LEU A 264 -2.35 -1.78 -15.49
C LEU A 264 -3.79 -1.84 -14.97
N ILE A 265 -4.37 -3.04 -14.85
CA ILE A 265 -5.75 -3.20 -14.36
C ILE A 265 -5.84 -2.80 -12.89
N SER A 266 -4.92 -3.28 -12.05
CA SER A 266 -4.97 -3.08 -10.60
C SER A 266 -4.75 -1.61 -10.25
N ALA A 267 -3.84 -0.90 -10.93
CA ALA A 267 -3.66 0.54 -10.74
C ALA A 267 -4.94 1.32 -11.08
N ARG A 268 -5.57 1.02 -12.23
CA ARG A 268 -6.82 1.68 -12.66
C ARG A 268 -8.00 1.38 -11.75
N VAL A 269 -8.16 0.13 -11.31
CA VAL A 269 -9.22 -0.27 -10.37
C VAL A 269 -9.03 0.41 -9.01
N THR A 270 -7.79 0.50 -8.53
CA THR A 270 -7.45 1.19 -7.28
C THR A 270 -7.88 2.66 -7.35
N GLU A 271 -7.44 3.39 -8.38
CA GLU A 271 -7.78 4.81 -8.55
C GLU A 271 -9.28 5.07 -8.76
N TYR A 272 -9.99 4.12 -9.36
CA TYR A 272 -11.44 4.21 -9.56
C TYR A 272 -12.21 4.08 -8.23
N ARG A 273 -11.73 3.24 -7.30
CA ARG A 273 -12.36 2.99 -6.00
C ARG A 273 -11.99 4.03 -4.93
N MET A 274 -10.89 4.74 -5.13
CA MET A 274 -10.44 5.80 -4.22
C MET A 274 -11.35 7.03 -4.29
N ASP A 275 -11.43 7.77 -3.17
CA ASP A 275 -12.05 9.08 -3.18
C ASP A 275 -11.29 10.03 -4.14
N PRO A 276 -11.98 10.86 -4.94
CA PRO A 276 -11.33 11.77 -5.88
C PRO A 276 -10.25 12.68 -5.27
N VAL A 277 -10.36 13.03 -3.99
CA VAL A 277 -9.39 13.88 -3.28
C VAL A 277 -8.16 13.06 -2.86
N THR A 278 -8.34 11.84 -2.35
CA THR A 278 -7.21 11.02 -1.88
C THR A 278 -6.37 10.44 -3.01
N ARG A 279 -6.91 10.38 -4.24
CA ARG A 279 -6.15 9.97 -5.43
C ARG A 279 -5.39 11.11 -6.11
N GLU A 280 -5.66 12.39 -5.83
CA GLU A 280 -4.95 13.50 -6.49
C GLU A 280 -3.42 13.44 -6.33
N PRO A 281 -2.86 13.05 -5.15
CA PRO A 281 -1.41 12.88 -5.00
C PRO A 281 -0.80 11.86 -5.96
N LEU A 282 -1.58 10.90 -6.48
CA LEU A 282 -1.12 9.93 -7.48
C LEU A 282 -0.94 10.55 -8.87
N HIS A 283 -1.44 11.75 -9.13
CA HIS A 283 -1.36 12.40 -10.43
C HIS A 283 -0.55 13.71 -10.43
N ARG A 284 -0.27 14.29 -9.25
CA ARG A 284 0.42 15.58 -9.14
C ARG A 284 1.90 15.43 -8.77
N GLY A 285 2.69 16.42 -9.18
CA GLY A 285 4.09 16.55 -8.78
C GLY A 285 4.98 15.37 -9.22
N ARG A 286 5.97 15.06 -8.38
CA ARG A 286 6.90 13.94 -8.59
C ARG A 286 6.21 12.57 -8.54
N PRO A 287 5.32 12.26 -7.57
CA PRO A 287 4.65 10.96 -7.52
C PRO A 287 3.88 10.64 -8.80
N GLY A 288 3.12 11.60 -9.34
CA GLY A 288 2.38 11.41 -10.58
C GLY A 288 3.26 11.17 -11.80
N ARG A 289 4.44 11.81 -11.87
CA ARG A 289 5.41 11.52 -12.93
C ARG A 289 5.96 10.10 -12.84
N LEU A 290 6.26 9.62 -11.63
CA LEU A 290 6.76 8.26 -11.41
C LEU A 290 5.72 7.22 -11.85
N LEU A 291 4.46 7.39 -11.43
CA LEU A 291 3.37 6.48 -11.77
C LEU A 291 3.01 6.51 -13.27
N ALA A 292 3.00 7.69 -13.89
CA ALA A 292 2.77 7.80 -15.33
C ALA A 292 3.85 7.08 -16.15
N TRP A 293 5.12 7.17 -15.72
CA TRP A 293 6.21 6.43 -16.35
C TRP A 293 6.15 4.95 -16.03
N SER A 294 5.77 4.54 -14.81
CA SER A 294 5.62 3.12 -14.50
C SER A 294 4.58 2.46 -15.39
N GLU A 295 3.42 3.10 -15.59
CA GLU A 295 2.34 2.59 -16.45
C GLU A 295 2.83 2.39 -17.91
N ARG A 296 3.51 3.39 -18.47
CA ARG A 296 4.06 3.34 -19.84
C ARG A 296 5.12 2.24 -19.99
N LEU A 297 6.01 2.12 -19.00
CA LEU A 297 7.06 1.11 -19.02
C LEU A 297 6.50 -0.29 -18.80
N ALA A 298 5.49 -0.47 -17.94
CA ALA A 298 4.81 -1.74 -17.75
C ALA A 298 4.15 -2.20 -19.06
N ALA A 299 3.45 -1.30 -19.76
CA ALA A 299 2.85 -1.59 -21.06
C ALA A 299 3.92 -1.93 -22.13
N ALA A 300 4.95 -1.08 -22.27
CA ALA A 300 6.00 -1.28 -23.27
C ALA A 300 6.83 -2.55 -23.02
N GLY A 301 7.22 -2.80 -21.76
CA GLY A 301 7.97 -3.99 -21.37
C GLY A 301 7.13 -5.27 -21.47
N GLY A 302 5.83 -5.20 -21.14
CA GLY A 302 4.89 -6.31 -21.32
C GLY A 302 4.71 -6.68 -22.79
N LEU A 303 4.51 -5.69 -23.66
CA LEU A 303 4.42 -5.88 -25.12
C LEU A 303 5.74 -6.41 -25.70
N GLY A 304 6.88 -5.88 -25.27
CA GLY A 304 8.19 -6.36 -25.70
C GLY A 304 8.43 -7.81 -25.30
N ALA A 305 8.06 -8.20 -24.07
CA ALA A 305 8.14 -9.58 -23.61
C ALA A 305 7.23 -10.52 -24.39
N LEU A 306 6.00 -10.07 -24.73
CA LEU A 306 5.02 -10.84 -25.49
C LEU A 306 5.47 -11.06 -26.94
N LEU A 307 5.82 -9.99 -27.65
CA LEU A 307 6.06 -10.01 -29.09
C LEU A 307 7.47 -10.47 -29.45
N GLY A 308 8.47 -10.10 -28.65
CA GLY A 308 9.88 -10.29 -28.98
C GLY A 308 10.69 -11.03 -27.92
N GLY A 309 10.09 -11.47 -26.81
CA GLY A 309 10.82 -12.10 -25.69
C GLY A 309 11.51 -13.44 -26.03
N ARG A 310 11.33 -13.97 -27.24
CA ARG A 310 12.12 -15.12 -27.72
C ARG A 310 13.53 -14.71 -28.17
N HIS A 311 13.76 -13.43 -28.46
CA HIS A 311 15.08 -12.88 -28.76
C HIS A 311 15.77 -12.37 -27.49
N ARG A 312 17.05 -12.70 -27.32
CA ARG A 312 17.80 -12.41 -26.09
C ARG A 312 17.87 -10.91 -25.77
N GLY A 313 18.15 -10.08 -26.77
CA GLY A 313 18.23 -8.62 -26.61
C GLY A 313 16.88 -8.01 -26.21
N VAL A 314 15.80 -8.39 -26.91
CA VAL A 314 14.45 -7.89 -26.61
C VAL A 314 13.96 -8.37 -25.24
N ALA A 315 14.24 -9.63 -24.86
CA ALA A 315 13.91 -10.15 -23.54
C ALA A 315 14.65 -9.38 -22.42
N ALA A 316 15.95 -9.12 -22.59
CA ALA A 316 16.72 -8.36 -21.62
C ALA A 316 16.24 -6.90 -21.51
N LEU A 317 16.00 -6.23 -22.65
CA LEU A 317 15.49 -4.86 -22.67
C LEU A 317 14.10 -4.78 -22.02
N SER A 318 13.19 -5.69 -22.40
CA SER A 318 11.86 -5.78 -21.79
C SER A 318 11.98 -6.03 -20.28
N GLY A 319 12.93 -6.85 -19.86
CA GLY A 319 13.18 -7.12 -18.45
C GLY A 319 13.66 -5.89 -17.67
N VAL A 320 14.57 -5.09 -18.24
CA VAL A 320 14.99 -3.82 -17.63
C VAL A 320 13.80 -2.88 -17.52
N THR A 321 13.04 -2.72 -18.60
CA THR A 321 11.86 -1.86 -18.64
C THR A 321 10.83 -2.23 -17.56
N LEU A 322 10.52 -3.52 -17.39
CA LEU A 322 9.56 -4.00 -16.38
C LEU A 322 10.08 -3.85 -14.94
N LEU A 323 11.38 -4.08 -14.74
CA LEU A 323 12.02 -3.91 -13.44
C LEU A 323 12.01 -2.43 -13.02
N THR A 324 12.30 -1.53 -13.96
CA THR A 324 12.16 -0.08 -13.75
C THR A 324 10.70 0.32 -13.52
N ALA A 325 9.75 -0.21 -14.28
CA ALA A 325 8.32 0.05 -14.07
C ALA A 325 7.91 -0.27 -12.62
N SER A 326 8.28 -1.45 -12.13
CA SER A 326 8.00 -1.87 -10.76
C SER A 326 8.62 -0.93 -9.71
N ALA A 327 9.88 -0.53 -9.91
CA ALA A 327 10.55 0.42 -9.01
C ALA A 327 9.84 1.78 -8.98
N LEU A 328 9.53 2.35 -10.15
CA LEU A 328 8.82 3.64 -10.23
C LEU A 328 7.44 3.58 -9.59
N LEU A 329 6.72 2.46 -9.74
CA LEU A 329 5.42 2.28 -9.10
C LEU A 329 5.52 2.29 -7.57
N ARG A 330 6.46 1.52 -7.00
CA ARG A 330 6.66 1.44 -5.53
C ARG A 330 7.07 2.80 -4.96
N PHE A 331 7.99 3.51 -5.63
CA PHE A 331 8.39 4.87 -5.24
C PHE A 331 7.26 5.89 -5.42
N GLY A 332 6.48 5.79 -6.49
CA GLY A 332 5.35 6.66 -6.78
C GLY A 332 4.26 6.58 -5.71
N PHE A 333 3.81 5.37 -5.37
CA PHE A 333 2.84 5.18 -4.28
C PHE A 333 3.38 5.63 -2.92
N PHE A 334 4.65 5.34 -2.63
CA PHE A 334 5.29 5.77 -1.39
C PHE A 334 5.30 7.31 -1.28
N GLU A 335 5.82 8.01 -2.29
CA GLU A 335 5.89 9.47 -2.26
C GLU A 335 4.50 10.13 -2.29
N ALA A 336 3.53 9.54 -3.00
CA ALA A 336 2.15 10.05 -3.02
C ALA A 336 1.50 10.03 -1.63
N GLY A 337 1.74 9.00 -0.82
CA GLY A 337 1.25 8.99 0.55
C GLY A 337 1.92 10.02 1.42
N LEU A 338 3.24 10.19 1.34
CA LEU A 338 3.93 11.26 2.06
C LEU A 338 3.38 12.64 1.69
N GLU A 339 3.16 12.90 0.40
CA GLU A 339 2.56 14.17 -0.07
C GLU A 339 1.15 14.37 0.48
N SER A 340 0.35 13.31 0.56
CA SER A 340 -1.02 13.36 1.08
C SER A 340 -1.12 13.77 2.55
N THR A 341 -0.03 13.69 3.32
CA THR A 341 -0.01 14.13 4.72
C THR A 341 0.21 15.62 4.89
N ARG A 342 0.68 16.32 3.86
CA ARG A 342 1.07 17.74 3.97
C ARG A 342 -0.11 18.70 3.95
N ASP A 343 -1.21 18.30 3.31
CA ASP A 343 -2.41 19.12 3.19
C ASP A 343 -3.58 18.47 3.96
N PRO A 344 -4.16 19.15 4.97
CA PRO A 344 -5.25 18.60 5.76
C PRO A 344 -6.50 18.25 4.95
N ARG A 345 -6.68 18.82 3.75
CA ARG A 345 -7.84 18.51 2.91
C ARG A 345 -7.94 17.02 2.58
N TYR A 346 -6.79 16.34 2.42
CA TYR A 346 -6.75 14.91 2.10
C TYR A 346 -7.25 14.04 3.26
N THR A 347 -7.20 14.55 4.49
CA THR A 347 -7.81 13.90 5.67
C THR A 347 -9.27 14.30 5.85
N ILE A 348 -9.57 15.60 5.73
CA ILE A 348 -10.85 16.18 6.17
C ILE A 348 -11.95 16.01 5.11
N GLU A 349 -11.69 16.32 3.84
CA GLU A 349 -12.73 16.27 2.81
C GLU A 349 -13.30 14.85 2.60
N PRO A 350 -12.48 13.79 2.53
CA PRO A 350 -13.01 12.42 2.41
C PRO A 350 -13.87 12.02 3.62
N GLN A 351 -13.50 12.46 4.83
CA GLN A 351 -14.31 12.23 6.03
C GLN A 351 -15.66 12.95 5.96
N LYS A 352 -15.67 14.23 5.54
CA LYS A 352 -16.89 15.00 5.34
C LYS A 352 -17.81 14.38 4.28
N ARG A 353 -17.25 13.93 3.16
CA ARG A 353 -18.02 13.25 2.10
C ARG A 353 -18.65 11.94 2.59
N ARG A 354 -17.88 11.12 3.32
CA ARG A 354 -18.42 9.89 3.95
C ARG A 354 -19.51 10.18 4.97
N LEU A 355 -19.40 11.27 5.72
CA LEU A 355 -20.45 11.70 6.64
C LEU A 355 -21.71 12.16 5.89
N ALA A 356 -21.55 13.00 4.86
CA ALA A 356 -22.66 13.48 4.03
C ALA A 356 -23.40 12.33 3.33
N ALA A 357 -22.67 11.36 2.76
CA ALA A 357 -23.25 10.17 2.14
C ALA A 357 -24.04 9.31 3.14
N ARG A 358 -23.53 9.13 4.36
CA ARG A 358 -24.24 8.41 5.43
C ARG A 358 -25.52 9.13 5.87
N ARG A 359 -25.46 10.46 6.01
CA ARG A 359 -26.64 11.29 6.31
C ARG A 359 -27.70 11.20 5.20
N ALA A 360 -27.28 11.24 3.94
CA ALA A 360 -28.18 11.05 2.79
C ALA A 360 -28.83 9.65 2.78
N ALA A 361 -28.14 8.64 3.31
CA ALA A 361 -28.66 7.28 3.49
C ALA A 361 -29.49 7.08 4.77
N GLY A 362 -29.76 8.13 5.55
CA GLY A 362 -30.57 8.08 6.77
C GLY A 362 -29.83 7.63 8.05
N GLY A 363 -28.51 7.43 8.01
CA GLY A 363 -27.72 7.05 9.19
C GLY A 363 -27.33 8.25 10.04
N THR A 364 -27.98 8.45 11.19
CA THR A 364 -27.76 9.59 12.10
C THR A 364 -27.23 9.22 13.49
N GLY A 365 -27.15 7.93 13.84
CA GLY A 365 -26.85 7.46 15.21
C GLY A 365 -25.39 7.57 15.68
N ASP A 366 -24.42 7.59 14.78
CA ASP A 366 -22.97 7.48 15.13
C ASP A 366 -22.19 8.79 14.93
N SER A 367 -22.86 9.93 14.78
CA SER A 367 -22.16 11.21 14.60
C SER A 367 -21.95 11.93 15.93
N ILE A 368 -20.68 12.05 16.33
CA ILE A 368 -20.22 12.88 17.47
C ILE A 368 -20.53 14.38 17.21
N THR A 369 -20.75 14.76 15.95
CA THR A 369 -21.22 16.10 15.59
C THR A 369 -22.74 16.15 15.68
N THR A 370 -23.24 16.79 16.73
CA THR A 370 -24.62 17.22 16.89
C THR A 370 -25.06 17.95 15.61
N ALA A 371 -26.18 17.54 15.01
CA ALA A 371 -26.80 18.30 13.94
C ALA A 371 -27.22 19.67 14.50
N GLY A 372 -26.82 20.75 13.82
CA GLY A 372 -27.32 22.10 14.08
C GLY A 372 -28.72 22.29 13.53
#